data_AF-A0A920I9K3-F1
#
_entry.id   AF-A0A920I9K3-F1
#
_cell.length_a   1.000
_cell.length_b   1.000
_cell.length_c   1.000
_cell.angle_alpha   90.00
_cell.angle_beta   90.00
_cell.angle_gamma   90.00
#
_symmetry.space_group_name_H-M   'P 1'
#
loop_
_entity.id
_entity.type
_entity.pdbx_description
1 polymer ?
#
loop_
_entity_poly.entity_id
_entity_poly.type
_entity_poly.pdbx_seq_one_letter_code
_entity_poly.pdbx_strand_id
1 'polypeptide(L)'
;MNNLVRNILIWLIIGAALMALFNMFQGGASTTPSTKIAYSDFLEQAQNGGISEVLIEGQNLTGLTSDGRRVSSYMPEGTDIVDALSSSDVRINAQPDESNMPGIFSILLSWFPMLLFIGVWIFFMRQMQGGGRGGAMGFGKSRAKLLTEHTGRITFNDVAGIDEAKTELEEVVEFLKDPGKFQRLGGKIPKGVLLVGPPGTGKTLLARAIAGEANVPFFTISGSDFVEMFVGVGASRVRDMFEQGKKNAPCIIFIDEIDAVGRHRGAGLGGGNDEREQTLNQMLVEMDGFEANEGVILIAATNRPDVLDPALLRPGRFDRQVVVPNPDVIGEEKF
;
A
#
# COMPACT_ATOMS: atom_id res chain seq x y z
N MET A 1 7.94 14.67 -15.74
CA MET A 1 8.86 13.78 -15.00
C MET A 1 8.02 13.01 -14.00
N ASN A 2 7.98 11.68 -14.06
CA ASN A 2 7.09 10.86 -13.22
C ASN A 2 7.28 11.23 -11.73
N ASN A 3 6.18 11.42 -10.98
CA ASN A 3 6.23 11.76 -9.56
C ASN A 3 7.09 10.76 -8.76
N LEU A 4 7.12 9.50 -9.19
CA LEU A 4 8.02 8.47 -8.69
C LEU A 4 9.51 8.78 -8.93
N VAL A 5 9.88 9.19 -10.14
CA VAL A 5 11.27 9.54 -10.49
C VAL A 5 11.74 10.77 -9.72
N ARG A 6 10.87 11.78 -9.55
CA ARG A 6 11.17 12.96 -8.74
C ARG A 6 11.40 12.60 -7.27
N ASN A 7 10.57 11.73 -6.70
CA ASN A 7 10.74 11.29 -5.31
C ASN A 7 12.02 10.45 -5.12
N ILE A 8 12.32 9.53 -6.04
CA ILE A 8 13.55 8.72 -6.00
C ILE A 8 14.81 9.58 -6.10
N LEU A 9 14.81 10.59 -6.99
CA LEU A 9 15.93 11.53 -7.13
C LEU A 9 16.18 12.33 -5.85
N ILE A 10 15.11 12.78 -5.17
CA ILE A 10 15.22 13.50 -3.90
C ILE A 10 15.86 12.60 -2.83
N TRP A 11 15.44 11.33 -2.72
CA TRP A 11 16.02 10.38 -1.77
C TRP A 11 17.50 10.09 -2.05
N LEU A 12 17.89 9.97 -3.32
CA LEU A 12 19.29 9.77 -3.73
C LEU A 12 20.19 10.95 -3.35
N ILE A 13 19.71 12.18 -3.57
CA ILE A 13 20.45 13.41 -3.22
C ILE A 13 20.63 13.51 -1.70
N ILE A 14 19.57 13.21 -0.94
CA ILE A 14 19.61 13.22 0.53
C ILE A 14 20.59 12.17 1.07
N GLY A 15 20.54 10.95 0.55
CA GLY A 15 21.48 9.89 0.93
C GLY A 15 22.94 10.24 0.64
N ALA A 16 23.20 10.84 -0.53
CA ALA A 16 24.54 11.30 -0.90
C ALA A 16 25.04 12.44 0.00
N ALA A 17 24.19 13.43 0.32
CA ALA A 17 24.55 14.54 1.20
C ALA A 17 24.89 14.07 2.62
N LEU A 18 24.16 13.08 3.12
CA LEU A 18 24.40 12.51 4.45
C LEU A 18 25.65 11.64 4.49
N MET A 19 25.91 10.87 3.43
CA MET A 19 27.16 10.10 3.31
C MET A 19 28.38 11.04 3.25
N ALA A 20 28.25 12.19 2.57
CA ALA A 20 29.28 13.23 2.55
C ALA A 20 29.49 13.86 3.95
N LEU A 21 28.41 14.20 4.67
CA LEU A 21 28.47 14.71 6.04
C LEU A 21 29.10 13.69 7.01
N PHE A 22 28.77 12.41 6.86
CA PHE A 22 29.31 11.33 7.68
C PHE A 22 30.82 11.15 7.45
N ASN A 23 31.28 11.21 6.20
CA ASN A 23 32.71 11.21 5.88
C ASN A 23 33.43 12.44 6.46
N MET A 24 32.79 13.61 6.47
CA MET A 24 33.38 14.82 7.03
C MET A 24 33.55 14.74 8.55
N PHE A 25 32.62 14.07 9.25
CA PHE A 25 32.69 13.88 10.70
C PHE A 25 33.64 12.75 11.14
N GLN A 26 33.85 11.71 10.31
CA GLN A 26 34.84 10.67 10.61
C GLN A 26 36.30 11.12 10.44
N GLY A 27 36.55 12.20 9.70
CA GLY A 27 37.90 12.76 9.50
C GLY A 27 38.52 13.41 10.75
N GLY A 28 37.84 13.42 11.90
CA GLY A 28 38.27 14.11 13.12
C GLY A 28 39.23 13.35 14.04
N ALA A 29 39.52 12.07 13.80
CA ALA A 29 40.53 11.34 14.57
C ALA A 29 41.92 11.54 13.93
N SER A 30 42.45 12.76 14.02
CA SER A 30 43.84 13.05 13.68
C SER A 30 44.76 12.35 14.69
N THR A 31 45.11 11.09 14.43
CA THR A 31 46.23 10.41 15.07
C THR A 31 47.51 11.08 14.60
N THR A 32 48.13 11.88 15.47
CA THR A 32 49.50 12.35 15.25
C THR A 32 50.37 11.13 14.88
N PRO A 33 51.13 11.16 13.77
CA PRO A 33 51.90 10.00 13.34
C PRO A 33 52.98 9.71 14.39
N SER A 34 52.71 8.75 15.28
CA SER A 34 53.73 8.12 16.11
C SER A 34 54.25 6.90 15.36
N THR A 35 55.57 6.81 15.23
CA THR A 35 56.21 5.62 14.67
C THR A 35 56.09 4.48 15.68
N LYS A 36 55.30 3.47 15.35
CA LYS A 36 55.17 2.25 16.15
C LYS A 36 56.43 1.40 16.03
N ILE A 37 57.08 1.12 17.14
CA ILE A 37 58.28 0.25 17.24
C ILE A 37 58.01 -0.91 18.19
N ALA A 38 58.77 -2.00 18.06
CA ALA A 38 58.62 -3.15 18.94
C ALA A 38 59.03 -2.79 20.39
N TYR A 39 58.48 -3.51 21.37
CA TYR A 39 58.80 -3.32 22.78
C TYR A 39 60.30 -3.47 23.10
N SER A 40 60.95 -4.48 22.51
CA SER A 40 62.40 -4.68 22.62
C SER A 40 63.18 -3.46 22.13
N ASP A 41 62.81 -2.94 20.96
CA ASP A 41 63.52 -1.85 20.29
C ASP A 41 63.31 -0.53 21.03
N PHE A 42 62.11 -0.35 21.62
CA PHE A 42 61.80 0.77 22.49
C PHE A 42 62.67 0.76 23.75
N LEU A 43 62.81 -0.40 24.39
CA LEU A 43 63.61 -0.57 25.60
C LEU A 43 65.10 -0.38 25.31
N GLU A 44 65.60 -0.92 24.20
CA GLU A 44 66.98 -0.70 23.73
C GLU A 44 67.26 0.79 23.46
N GLN A 45 66.35 1.49 22.79
CA GLN A 45 66.49 2.93 22.53
C GLN A 45 66.42 3.77 23.82
N ALA A 46 65.63 3.37 24.81
CA ALA A 46 65.58 4.02 26.11
C ALA A 46 66.89 3.84 26.89
N GLN A 47 67.44 2.62 26.90
CA GLN A 47 68.71 2.32 27.60
C GLN A 47 69.92 2.98 26.94
N ASN A 48 69.92 3.09 25.61
CA ASN A 48 71.00 3.74 24.86
C ASN A 48 70.91 5.28 24.86
N GLY A 49 69.99 5.88 25.64
CA GLY A 49 69.83 7.34 25.75
C GLY A 49 69.16 8.01 24.54
N GLY A 50 68.52 7.21 23.67
CA GLY A 50 67.76 7.71 22.52
C GLY A 50 66.41 8.31 22.88
N ILE A 51 65.84 7.96 24.04
CA ILE A 51 64.54 8.43 24.53
C ILE A 51 64.75 9.28 25.78
N SER A 52 64.29 10.53 25.76
CA SER A 52 64.44 11.48 26.87
C SER A 52 63.29 11.41 27.87
N GLU A 53 62.08 11.08 27.41
CA GLU A 53 60.87 11.00 28.22
C GLU A 53 60.02 9.82 27.79
N VAL A 54 59.54 9.04 28.75
CA VAL A 54 58.62 7.93 28.54
C VAL A 54 57.34 8.20 29.29
N LEU A 55 56.25 8.32 28.53
CA LEU A 55 54.89 8.39 29.03
C LEU A 55 54.29 6.99 29.04
N ILE A 56 53.89 6.52 30.21
CA ILE A 56 53.22 5.23 30.41
C ILE A 56 51.72 5.51 30.61
N GLU A 57 50.90 5.07 29.66
CA GLU A 57 49.44 5.14 29.68
C GLU A 57 48.88 3.71 29.60
N GLY A 58 48.62 3.08 30.75
CA GLY A 58 48.20 1.68 30.80
C GLY A 58 49.24 0.74 30.20
N GLN A 59 48.94 0.13 29.05
CA GLN A 59 49.86 -0.73 28.29
C GLN A 59 50.51 0.00 27.08
N ASN A 60 50.13 1.24 26.82
CA ASN A 60 50.73 2.05 25.76
C ASN A 60 51.91 2.84 26.30
N LEU A 61 53.05 2.75 25.61
CA LEU A 61 54.27 3.46 25.90
C LEU A 61 54.49 4.51 24.81
N THR A 62 54.62 5.77 25.20
CA THR A 62 54.99 6.85 24.27
C THR A 62 56.32 7.45 24.70
N GLY A 63 57.34 7.28 23.87
CA GLY A 63 58.67 7.85 24.07
C GLY A 63 58.86 9.11 23.25
N LEU A 64 59.43 10.15 23.85
CA LEU A 64 59.99 11.29 23.14
C LEU A 64 61.49 11.03 22.91
N THR A 65 61.88 10.86 21.66
CA THR A 65 63.30 10.75 21.27
C THR A 65 64.00 12.08 21.53
N SER A 66 65.30 12.06 21.83
CA SER A 66 66.14 13.27 21.97
C SER A 66 66.09 14.22 20.74
N ASP A 67 65.71 13.69 19.58
CA ASP A 67 65.45 14.42 18.32
C ASP A 67 64.05 15.08 18.24
N GLY A 68 63.24 15.01 19.30
CA GLY A 68 61.87 15.53 19.35
C GLY A 68 60.82 14.67 18.61
N ARG A 69 61.18 13.46 18.16
CA ARG A 69 60.25 12.51 17.52
C ARG A 69 59.49 11.70 18.58
N ARG A 70 58.24 11.33 18.28
CA ARG A 70 57.42 10.48 19.15
C ARG A 70 57.42 9.05 18.64
N VAL A 71 57.90 8.13 19.45
CA VAL A 71 57.83 6.68 19.21
C VAL A 71 56.79 6.07 20.12
N SER A 72 56.01 5.12 19.61
CA SER A 72 55.02 4.40 20.41
C SER A 72 55.29 2.90 20.41
N SER A 73 55.03 2.25 21.54
CA SER A 73 55.21 0.82 21.74
C SER A 73 54.13 0.29 22.69
N TYR A 74 53.94 -1.03 22.71
CA TYR A 74 52.94 -1.70 23.55
C TYR A 74 53.64 -2.66 24.52
N MET A 75 53.35 -2.52 25.81
CA MET A 75 53.97 -3.31 26.87
C MET A 75 53.29 -4.69 26.99
N PRO A 76 54.04 -5.81 26.94
CA PRO A 76 53.49 -7.13 27.22
C PRO A 76 53.03 -7.27 28.69
N GLU A 77 51.91 -7.95 28.91
CA GLU A 77 51.37 -8.20 30.25
C GLU A 77 52.37 -8.94 31.15
N GLY A 78 52.50 -8.50 32.41
CA GLY A 78 53.37 -9.14 33.41
C GLY A 78 54.84 -8.70 33.38
N THR A 79 55.19 -7.65 32.65
CA THR A 79 56.54 -7.07 32.63
C THR A 79 56.63 -5.82 33.51
N ASP A 80 57.70 -5.70 34.32
CA ASP A 80 57.99 -4.49 35.10
C ASP A 80 58.92 -3.57 34.30
N ILE A 81 58.32 -2.66 33.53
CA ILE A 81 59.07 -1.71 32.71
C ILE A 81 59.73 -0.62 33.55
N VAL A 82 59.21 -0.34 34.75
CA VAL A 82 59.74 0.70 35.63
C VAL A 82 61.12 0.28 36.11
N ASP A 83 61.29 -0.99 36.49
CA ASP A 83 62.59 -1.54 36.86
C ASP A 83 63.59 -1.48 35.71
N ALA A 84 63.17 -1.83 34.49
CA ALA A 84 64.02 -1.82 33.30
C ALA A 84 64.49 -0.40 32.92
N LEU A 85 63.62 0.60 33.08
CA LEU A 85 63.90 2.01 32.75
C LEU A 85 64.54 2.79 33.90
N SER A 86 64.43 2.32 35.14
CA SER A 86 65.04 2.96 36.33
C SER A 86 66.57 3.03 36.28
N SER A 87 67.18 2.12 35.51
CA SER A 87 68.62 2.05 35.30
C SER A 87 69.15 3.09 34.31
N SER A 88 68.26 3.84 33.65
CA SER A 88 68.57 4.81 32.59
C SER A 88 68.11 6.22 33.01
N ASP A 89 68.78 7.27 32.53
CA ASP A 89 68.47 8.68 32.85
C ASP A 89 67.25 9.19 32.07
N VAL A 90 66.13 8.49 32.18
CA VAL A 90 64.89 8.74 31.43
C VAL A 90 63.82 9.27 32.37
N ARG A 91 63.12 10.33 31.98
CA ARG A 91 61.97 10.83 32.75
C ARG A 91 60.76 9.93 32.51
N ILE A 92 60.34 9.23 33.55
CA ILE A 92 59.14 8.38 33.52
C ILE A 92 57.94 9.20 34.01
N ASN A 93 56.94 9.39 33.14
CA ASN A 93 55.68 10.03 33.47
C ASN A 93 54.57 8.97 33.38
N ALA A 94 53.97 8.61 34.51
CA ALA A 94 52.87 7.65 34.55
C ALA A 94 51.54 8.40 34.62
N GLN A 95 50.68 8.22 33.61
CA GLN A 95 49.33 8.76 33.59
C GLN A 95 48.32 7.62 33.66
N PRO A 96 47.20 7.79 34.39
CA PRO A 96 46.12 6.82 34.36
C PRO A 96 45.62 6.69 32.93
N ASP A 97 45.32 5.45 32.52
CA ASP A 97 44.77 5.15 31.21
C ASP A 97 43.37 5.77 31.11
N GLU A 98 43.27 7.01 30.63
CA GLU A 98 42.00 7.65 30.27
C GLU A 98 41.48 7.13 28.90
N SER A 99 41.97 5.97 28.43
CA SER A 99 41.35 5.34 27.27
C SER A 99 39.95 4.82 27.63
N ASN A 100 38.97 5.43 26.98
CA ASN A 100 37.63 4.90 26.74
C ASN A 100 36.62 4.94 27.89
N MET A 101 36.51 6.04 28.61
CA MET A 101 35.15 6.53 28.88
C MET A 101 34.79 7.58 27.84
N PRO A 102 34.03 7.22 26.80
CA PRO A 102 33.32 8.24 26.05
C PRO A 102 32.48 8.99 27.08
N GLY A 103 32.90 10.21 27.44
CA GLY A 103 32.12 11.06 28.34
C GLY A 103 30.68 11.10 27.82
N ILE A 104 29.68 11.13 28.70
CA ILE A 104 28.25 11.09 28.30
C ILE A 104 27.95 12.09 27.16
N PHE A 105 28.67 13.22 27.14
CA PHE A 105 28.66 14.21 26.07
C PHE A 105 29.11 13.67 24.69
N SER A 106 30.18 12.86 24.62
CA SER A 106 30.66 12.22 23.39
C SER A 106 29.71 11.13 22.86
N ILE A 107 29.04 10.40 23.76
CA ILE A 107 27.99 9.42 23.38
C ILE A 107 26.80 10.17 22.79
N LEU A 108 26.35 11.24 23.44
CA LEU A 108 25.24 12.06 22.96
C LEU A 108 25.56 12.72 21.61
N LEU A 109 26.79 13.23 21.44
CA LEU A 109 27.24 13.85 20.20
C LEU A 109 27.40 12.83 19.06
N SER A 110 27.87 11.61 19.37
CA SER A 110 27.94 10.49 18.42
C SER A 110 26.55 10.00 17.99
N TRP A 111 25.56 10.08 18.88
CA TRP A 111 24.17 9.68 18.59
C TRP A 111 23.35 10.80 17.96
N PHE A 112 23.79 12.06 18.05
CA PHE A 112 23.10 13.21 17.48
C PHE A 112 22.79 13.05 15.98
N PRO A 113 23.72 12.61 15.11
CA PRO A 113 23.40 12.31 13.71
C PRO A 113 22.27 11.28 13.57
N MET A 114 22.35 10.16 14.30
CA MET A 114 21.36 9.08 14.23
C MET A 114 19.97 9.54 14.73
N LEU A 115 19.91 10.31 15.81
CA LEU A 115 18.65 10.86 16.32
C LEU A 115 18.04 11.91 15.37
N LEU A 116 18.87 12.76 14.75
CA LEU A 116 18.43 13.70 13.73
C LEU A 116 17.83 12.96 12.52
N PHE A 117 18.47 11.88 12.08
CA PHE A 117 17.94 10.98 11.05
C PHE A 117 16.57 10.41 11.40
N ILE A 118 16.41 9.86 12.61
CA ILE A 118 15.14 9.31 13.09
C ILE A 118 14.08 10.41 13.16
N GLY A 119 14.43 11.61 13.62
CA GLY A 119 13.53 12.76 13.67
C GLY A 119 13.03 13.19 12.29
N VAL A 120 13.94 13.32 11.32
CA VAL A 120 13.61 13.64 9.92
C VAL A 120 12.76 12.54 9.30
N TRP A 121 13.09 11.27 9.54
CA TRP A 121 12.32 10.12 9.07
C TRP A 121 10.87 10.15 9.58
N ILE A 122 10.68 10.38 10.88
CA ILE A 122 9.35 10.48 11.51
C ILE A 122 8.59 11.70 10.97
N PHE A 123 9.25 12.85 10.80
CA PHE A 123 8.63 14.05 10.23
C PHE A 123 8.12 13.80 8.80
N PHE A 124 8.90 13.12 7.95
CA PHE A 124 8.49 12.77 6.60
C PHE A 124 7.41 11.69 6.55
N MET A 125 7.44 10.68 7.42
CA MET A 125 6.33 9.71 7.53
C MET A 125 5.03 10.42 7.91
N ARG A 126 5.10 11.39 8.82
CA ARG A 126 3.95 12.22 9.19
C ARG A 126 3.48 13.11 8.05
N GLN A 127 4.39 13.62 7.22
CA GLN A 127 4.06 14.45 6.05
C GLN A 127 3.49 13.62 4.88
N MET A 128 3.98 12.40 4.64
CA MET A 128 3.43 11.48 3.64
C MET A 128 2.05 10.92 4.02
N GLN A 129 1.72 10.84 5.32
CA GLN A 129 0.36 10.53 5.76
C GLN A 129 -0.59 11.75 5.77
N GLY A 130 -0.06 12.97 5.93
CA GLY A 130 -0.85 14.20 6.03
C GLY A 130 -1.11 14.94 4.70
N GLY A 131 -0.46 14.55 3.61
CA GLY A 131 -0.53 15.23 2.31
C GLY A 131 -1.32 14.49 1.24
N GLY A 132 -2.65 14.50 1.36
CA GLY A 132 -3.56 14.09 0.28
C GLY A 132 -3.99 12.62 0.31
N ARG A 133 -5.32 12.41 0.36
CA ARG A 133 -6.08 11.20 -0.01
C ARG A 133 -5.22 10.12 -0.70
N GLY A 134 -4.73 9.11 0.03
CA GLY A 134 -4.16 7.91 -0.62
C GLY A 134 -3.12 7.07 0.10
N GLY A 135 -2.78 7.29 1.37
CA GLY A 135 -1.85 6.41 2.09
C GLY A 135 -2.55 5.15 2.61
N ALA A 136 -2.18 3.96 2.08
CA ALA A 136 -2.47 2.58 2.55
C ALA A 136 -3.92 2.15 2.88
N MET A 137 -4.85 3.09 3.04
CA MET A 137 -6.26 2.89 3.41
C MET A 137 -7.20 2.94 2.20
N GLY A 138 -6.64 3.05 1.00
CA GLY A 138 -7.36 2.95 -0.27
C GLY A 138 -7.51 1.52 -0.80
N PHE A 139 -6.91 0.52 -0.13
CA PHE A 139 -6.93 -0.88 -0.58
C PHE A 139 -8.31 -1.55 -0.54
N GLY A 140 -9.28 -0.98 0.21
CA GLY A 140 -10.63 -1.52 0.34
C GLY A 140 -11.75 -0.65 -0.26
N LYS A 141 -11.41 0.53 -0.83
CA LYS A 141 -12.43 1.40 -1.43
C LYS A 141 -12.75 0.93 -2.84
N SER A 142 -14.04 0.76 -3.12
CA SER A 142 -14.54 0.44 -4.45
C SER A 142 -14.12 1.54 -5.43
N ARG A 143 -13.51 1.15 -6.55
CA ARG A 143 -13.25 2.04 -7.71
C ARG A 143 -14.51 2.25 -8.54
N ALA A 144 -15.71 2.02 -7.98
CA ALA A 144 -16.97 2.30 -8.66
C ALA A 144 -16.93 3.74 -9.17
N LYS A 145 -16.94 3.88 -10.50
CA LYS A 145 -16.90 5.18 -11.15
C LYS A 145 -18.28 5.78 -10.97
N LEU A 146 -18.44 6.62 -9.95
CA LEU A 146 -19.60 7.49 -9.80
C LEU A 146 -19.74 8.30 -11.09
N LEU A 147 -20.67 7.90 -11.95
CA LEU A 147 -21.13 8.73 -13.04
C LEU A 147 -22.13 9.72 -12.46
N THR A 148 -21.62 10.63 -11.62
CA THR A 148 -22.35 11.83 -11.23
C THR A 148 -22.32 12.79 -12.41
N GLU A 149 -23.48 12.91 -13.04
CA GLU A 149 -23.95 14.05 -13.81
C GLU A 149 -23.49 14.27 -15.27
N HIS A 150 -24.52 14.30 -16.12
CA HIS A 150 -24.76 15.15 -17.29
C HIS A 150 -24.01 14.95 -18.63
N THR A 151 -22.99 14.12 -18.75
CA THR A 151 -22.39 13.83 -20.07
C THR A 151 -22.75 12.43 -20.57
N GLY A 152 -23.71 12.35 -21.51
CA GLY A 152 -24.06 11.13 -22.25
C GLY A 152 -25.23 10.33 -21.67
N ARG A 153 -26.38 10.98 -21.45
CA ARG A 153 -27.62 10.30 -21.01
C ARG A 153 -28.15 9.42 -22.15
N ILE A 154 -27.94 8.12 -22.02
CA ILE A 154 -28.49 7.10 -22.92
C ILE A 154 -29.92 6.80 -22.44
N THR A 155 -30.86 6.67 -23.36
CA THR A 155 -32.28 6.39 -23.12
C THR A 155 -32.73 5.15 -23.90
N PHE A 156 -33.96 4.67 -23.74
CA PHE A 156 -34.43 3.50 -24.49
C PHE A 156 -34.51 3.74 -26.01
N ASN A 157 -34.54 5.00 -26.43
CA ASN A 157 -34.47 5.38 -27.84
C ASN A 157 -33.09 5.10 -28.46
N ASP A 158 -32.04 5.09 -27.64
CA ASP A 158 -30.66 4.85 -28.08
C ASP A 158 -30.30 3.35 -28.12
N VAL A 159 -31.25 2.47 -27.75
CA VAL A 159 -31.07 1.01 -27.76
C VAL A 159 -31.97 0.41 -28.83
N ALA A 160 -31.40 -0.25 -29.83
CA ALA A 160 -32.17 -0.82 -30.94
C ALA A 160 -32.34 -2.35 -30.81
N GLY A 161 -33.42 -2.89 -31.39
CA GLY A 161 -33.56 -4.32 -31.64
C GLY A 161 -33.82 -5.21 -30.42
N ILE A 162 -34.26 -4.65 -29.29
CA ILE A 162 -34.51 -5.39 -28.03
C ILE A 162 -35.82 -4.96 -27.34
N ASP A 163 -36.90 -4.80 -28.11
CA ASP A 163 -38.15 -4.21 -27.62
C ASP A 163 -38.83 -5.07 -26.53
N GLU A 164 -38.72 -6.40 -26.62
CA GLU A 164 -39.22 -7.33 -25.59
C GLU A 164 -38.53 -7.09 -24.23
N ALA A 165 -37.20 -6.98 -24.24
CA ALA A 165 -36.43 -6.68 -23.04
C ALA A 165 -36.76 -5.30 -22.47
N LYS A 166 -37.01 -4.29 -23.33
CA LYS A 166 -37.42 -2.95 -22.88
C LYS A 166 -38.75 -2.97 -22.15
N THR A 167 -39.76 -3.68 -22.69
CA THR A 167 -41.08 -3.79 -22.04
C THR A 167 -40.97 -4.44 -20.67
N GLU A 168 -40.14 -5.47 -20.51
CA GLU A 168 -39.92 -6.08 -19.20
C GLU A 168 -39.24 -5.14 -18.20
N LEU A 169 -38.35 -4.27 -18.68
CA LEU A 169 -37.58 -3.34 -17.85
C LEU A 169 -38.31 -2.01 -17.60
N GLU A 170 -39.43 -1.76 -18.28
CA GLU A 170 -40.24 -0.55 -18.12
C GLU A 170 -40.81 -0.43 -16.70
N GLU A 171 -41.19 -1.56 -16.09
CA GLU A 171 -41.64 -1.62 -14.69
C GLU A 171 -40.55 -1.16 -13.70
N VAL A 172 -39.29 -1.54 -13.97
CA VAL A 172 -38.13 -1.14 -13.16
C VAL A 172 -37.89 0.37 -13.25
N VAL A 173 -38.03 0.92 -14.46
CA VAL A 173 -37.94 2.38 -14.70
C VAL A 173 -39.07 3.11 -13.96
N GLU A 174 -40.31 2.62 -14.06
CA GLU A 174 -41.46 3.26 -13.43
C GLU A 174 -41.32 3.28 -11.91
N PHE A 175 -40.83 2.19 -11.30
CA PHE A 175 -40.57 2.16 -9.88
C PHE A 175 -39.51 3.18 -9.45
N LEU A 176 -38.39 3.29 -10.18
CA LEU A 176 -37.35 4.27 -9.86
C LEU A 176 -37.86 5.72 -9.99
N LYS A 177 -38.84 5.97 -10.87
CA LYS A 177 -39.50 7.28 -11.04
C LYS A 177 -40.51 7.58 -9.92
N ASP A 178 -41.31 6.59 -9.52
CA ASP A 178 -42.31 6.73 -8.46
C ASP A 178 -42.37 5.49 -7.54
N PRO A 179 -41.45 5.38 -6.56
CA PRO A 179 -41.44 4.26 -5.62
C PRO A 179 -42.71 4.17 -4.76
N GLY A 180 -43.34 5.32 -4.50
CA GLY A 180 -44.53 5.43 -3.64
C GLY A 180 -45.77 4.80 -4.26
N LYS A 181 -45.91 4.84 -5.58
CA LYS A 181 -47.01 4.18 -6.31
C LYS A 181 -47.03 2.67 -6.07
N PHE A 182 -45.87 2.01 -6.13
CA PHE A 182 -45.76 0.55 -5.96
C PHE A 182 -45.98 0.11 -4.51
N GLN A 183 -45.49 0.87 -3.53
CA GLN A 183 -45.74 0.60 -2.11
C GLN A 183 -47.24 0.65 -1.76
N ARG A 184 -47.99 1.60 -2.33
CA ARG A 184 -49.44 1.73 -2.12
C ARG A 184 -50.23 0.56 -2.68
N LEU A 185 -49.73 -0.06 -3.75
CA LEU A 185 -50.35 -1.23 -4.40
C LEU A 185 -49.93 -2.55 -3.73
N GLY A 186 -49.05 -2.52 -2.73
CA GLY A 186 -48.53 -3.72 -2.06
C GLY A 186 -47.61 -4.58 -2.95
N GLY A 187 -47.14 -4.03 -4.07
CA GLY A 187 -46.24 -4.71 -4.99
C GLY A 187 -44.85 -4.86 -4.38
N LYS A 188 -44.25 -6.05 -4.52
CA LYS A 188 -42.84 -6.30 -4.20
C LYS A 188 -42.01 -6.07 -5.45
N ILE A 189 -41.12 -5.09 -5.41
CA ILE A 189 -40.22 -4.80 -6.52
C ILE A 189 -39.07 -5.81 -6.53
N PRO A 190 -38.61 -6.23 -7.71
CA PRO A 190 -37.41 -7.04 -7.82
C PRO A 190 -36.20 -6.30 -7.26
N LYS A 191 -35.50 -6.93 -6.32
CA LYS A 191 -34.27 -6.36 -5.76
C LYS A 191 -33.11 -6.44 -6.76
N GLY A 192 -33.17 -7.43 -7.67
CA GLY A 192 -32.12 -7.70 -8.62
C GLY A 192 -32.65 -8.14 -9.98
N VAL A 193 -32.07 -7.57 -11.03
CA VAL A 193 -32.34 -7.97 -12.42
C VAL A 193 -31.06 -8.56 -13.02
N LEU A 194 -31.15 -9.75 -13.59
CA LEU A 194 -30.06 -10.39 -14.32
C LEU A 194 -30.32 -10.29 -15.83
N LEU A 195 -29.47 -9.56 -16.53
CA LEU A 195 -29.43 -9.47 -17.99
C LEU A 195 -28.60 -10.64 -18.54
N VAL A 196 -29.23 -11.49 -19.33
CA VAL A 196 -28.63 -12.72 -19.87
C VAL A 196 -28.58 -12.64 -21.38
N GLY A 197 -27.44 -12.88 -22.00
CA GLY A 197 -27.37 -12.99 -23.45
C GLY A 197 -25.95 -13.06 -23.98
N PRO A 198 -25.75 -13.32 -25.28
CA PRO A 198 -24.43 -13.37 -25.90
C PRO A 198 -23.60 -12.09 -25.69
N PRO A 199 -22.26 -12.14 -25.75
CA PRO A 199 -21.43 -10.94 -25.70
C PRO A 199 -21.75 -10.01 -26.87
N GLY A 200 -21.71 -8.70 -26.64
CA GLY A 200 -21.96 -7.69 -27.69
C GLY A 200 -23.43 -7.33 -27.93
N THR A 201 -24.39 -7.92 -27.22
CA THR A 201 -25.83 -7.61 -27.38
C THR A 201 -26.31 -6.33 -26.68
N GLY A 202 -25.39 -5.47 -26.22
CA GLY A 202 -25.74 -4.19 -25.62
C GLY A 202 -26.28 -4.23 -24.18
N LYS A 203 -26.05 -5.31 -23.41
CA LYS A 203 -26.48 -5.40 -21.98
C LYS A 203 -26.07 -4.19 -21.13
N THR A 204 -24.81 -3.77 -21.23
CA THR A 204 -24.28 -2.59 -20.52
C THR A 204 -24.94 -1.29 -20.98
N LEU A 205 -25.28 -1.19 -22.27
CA LEU A 205 -25.95 -0.04 -22.85
C LEU A 205 -27.42 0.03 -22.42
N LEU A 206 -28.11 -1.12 -22.39
CA LEU A 206 -29.46 -1.25 -21.85
C LEU A 206 -29.52 -0.85 -20.37
N ALA A 207 -28.60 -1.32 -19.54
CA ALA A 207 -28.54 -0.93 -18.12
C ALA A 207 -28.36 0.59 -17.92
N ARG A 208 -27.52 1.22 -18.76
CA ARG A 208 -27.37 2.69 -18.78
C ARG A 208 -28.65 3.39 -19.23
N ALA A 209 -29.34 2.83 -20.21
CA ALA A 209 -30.62 3.36 -20.70
C ALA A 209 -31.71 3.36 -19.60
N ILE A 210 -31.81 2.30 -18.79
CA ILE A 210 -32.75 2.24 -17.65
C ILE A 210 -32.48 3.39 -16.67
N ALA A 211 -31.21 3.62 -16.32
CA ALA A 211 -30.84 4.71 -15.41
C ALA A 211 -31.10 6.10 -16.02
N GLY A 212 -30.83 6.26 -17.32
CA GLY A 212 -31.12 7.49 -18.04
C GLY A 212 -32.61 7.77 -18.17
N GLU A 213 -33.44 6.74 -18.40
CA GLU A 213 -34.90 6.85 -18.40
C GLU A 213 -35.43 7.25 -17.03
N ALA A 214 -34.98 6.58 -15.97
CA ALA A 214 -35.39 6.83 -14.60
C ALA A 214 -34.80 8.12 -13.99
N ASN A 215 -33.78 8.71 -14.63
CA ASN A 215 -33.03 9.87 -14.12
C ASN A 215 -32.37 9.63 -12.76
N VAL A 216 -31.82 8.44 -12.53
CA VAL A 216 -31.17 8.08 -11.25
C VAL A 216 -29.66 7.89 -11.43
N PRO A 217 -28.86 8.03 -10.36
CA PRO A 217 -27.44 7.72 -10.40
C PRO A 217 -27.18 6.29 -10.86
N PHE A 218 -26.15 6.12 -11.71
CA PHE A 218 -25.71 4.83 -12.25
C PHE A 218 -24.29 4.51 -11.78
N PHE A 219 -24.18 3.51 -10.92
CA PHE A 219 -22.90 2.95 -10.49
C PHE A 219 -22.56 1.76 -11.37
N THR A 220 -21.34 1.67 -11.85
CA THR A 220 -20.88 0.54 -12.66
C THR A 220 -19.58 -0.02 -12.11
N ILE A 221 -19.52 -1.34 -12.04
CA ILE A 221 -18.34 -2.12 -11.66
C ILE A 221 -18.26 -3.37 -12.53
N SER A 222 -17.05 -3.81 -12.86
CA SER A 222 -16.86 -5.11 -13.51
C SER A 222 -16.77 -6.21 -12.45
N GLY A 223 -17.36 -7.36 -12.70
CA GLY A 223 -17.25 -8.55 -11.87
C GLY A 223 -15.79 -8.98 -11.69
N SER A 224 -14.94 -8.74 -12.70
CA SER A 224 -13.50 -8.96 -12.61
C SER A 224 -12.80 -8.09 -11.56
N ASP A 225 -13.32 -6.89 -11.28
CA ASP A 225 -12.71 -5.96 -10.31
C ASP A 225 -12.81 -6.47 -8.86
N PHE A 226 -13.62 -7.48 -8.62
CA PHE A 226 -13.76 -8.13 -7.34
C PHE A 226 -12.81 -9.30 -7.15
N VAL A 227 -12.14 -9.78 -8.20
CA VAL A 227 -11.22 -10.92 -8.15
C VAL A 227 -9.79 -10.39 -8.06
N GLU A 228 -9.23 -10.42 -6.86
CA GLU A 228 -7.89 -9.88 -6.58
C GLU A 228 -6.97 -10.95 -5.96
N MET A 229 -5.66 -10.73 -6.04
CA MET A 229 -4.66 -11.65 -5.44
C MET A 229 -4.66 -11.60 -3.90
N PHE A 230 -5.26 -10.57 -3.31
CA PHE A 230 -5.28 -10.34 -1.87
C PHE A 230 -6.63 -10.74 -1.27
N VAL A 231 -6.58 -11.66 -0.31
CA VAL A 231 -7.77 -12.16 0.41
C VAL A 231 -8.56 -11.01 1.05
N GLY A 232 -9.87 -11.01 0.87
CA GLY A 232 -10.80 -10.06 1.51
C GLY A 232 -10.93 -8.70 0.83
N VAL A 233 -10.13 -8.39 -0.20
CA VAL A 233 -10.25 -7.13 -0.95
C VAL A 233 -11.57 -7.08 -1.73
N GLY A 234 -11.94 -8.17 -2.42
CA GLY A 234 -13.22 -8.28 -3.13
C GLY A 234 -14.42 -8.01 -2.22
N ALA A 235 -14.49 -8.70 -1.07
CA ALA A 235 -15.55 -8.50 -0.08
C ALA A 235 -15.63 -7.06 0.45
N SER A 236 -14.50 -6.40 0.70
CA SER A 236 -14.50 -4.98 1.12
C SER A 236 -15.08 -4.06 0.04
N ARG A 237 -14.75 -4.30 -1.25
CA ARG A 237 -15.29 -3.50 -2.36
C ARG A 237 -16.79 -3.69 -2.52
N VAL A 238 -17.29 -4.92 -2.32
CA VAL A 238 -18.73 -5.21 -2.32
C VAL A 238 -19.44 -4.37 -1.27
N ARG A 239 -18.95 -4.35 -0.02
CA ARG A 239 -19.54 -3.52 1.05
C ARG A 239 -19.55 -2.04 0.70
N ASP A 240 -18.41 -1.50 0.28
CA ASP A 240 -18.30 -0.07 -0.05
C ASP A 240 -19.20 0.31 -1.24
N MET A 241 -19.31 -0.54 -2.26
CA MET A 241 -20.24 -0.34 -3.37
C MET A 241 -21.69 -0.23 -2.89
N PHE A 242 -22.13 -1.17 -2.04
CA PHE A 242 -23.49 -1.17 -1.51
C PHE A 242 -23.75 0.00 -0.53
N GLU A 243 -22.78 0.37 0.31
CA GLU A 243 -22.87 1.57 1.16
C GLU A 243 -23.00 2.85 0.34
N GLN A 244 -22.25 2.96 -0.77
CA GLN A 244 -22.36 4.11 -1.68
C GLN A 244 -23.72 4.13 -2.39
N GLY A 245 -24.24 2.98 -2.81
CA GLY A 245 -25.58 2.88 -3.38
C GLY A 245 -26.66 3.35 -2.40
N LYS A 246 -26.62 2.88 -1.14
CA LYS A 246 -27.56 3.31 -0.09
C LYS A 246 -27.54 4.82 0.14
N LYS A 247 -26.36 5.44 0.12
CA LYS A 247 -26.21 6.91 0.30
C LYS A 247 -26.77 7.73 -0.87
N ASN A 248 -26.89 7.14 -2.05
CA ASN A 248 -27.33 7.81 -3.27
C ASN A 248 -28.68 7.28 -3.80
N ALA A 249 -29.45 6.60 -2.95
CA ALA A 249 -30.76 6.10 -3.33
C ALA A 249 -31.75 7.24 -3.66
N PRO A 250 -32.64 7.08 -4.65
CA PRO A 250 -32.77 5.91 -5.52
C PRO A 250 -31.64 5.83 -6.57
N CYS A 251 -31.06 4.65 -6.78
CA CYS A 251 -29.97 4.46 -7.75
C CYS A 251 -29.94 3.05 -8.34
N ILE A 252 -29.17 2.89 -9.42
CA ILE A 252 -28.85 1.59 -10.02
C ILE A 252 -27.39 1.25 -9.77
N ILE A 253 -27.14 0.04 -9.29
CA ILE A 253 -25.82 -0.57 -9.22
C ILE A 253 -25.74 -1.63 -10.33
N PHE A 254 -24.87 -1.42 -11.30
CA PHE A 254 -24.63 -2.32 -12.43
C PHE A 254 -23.33 -3.11 -12.25
N ILE A 255 -23.43 -4.43 -12.29
CA ILE A 255 -22.31 -5.37 -12.26
C ILE A 255 -22.20 -6.06 -13.62
N ASP A 256 -21.19 -5.71 -14.40
CA ASP A 256 -20.89 -6.44 -15.64
C ASP A 256 -20.13 -7.73 -15.32
N GLU A 257 -20.17 -8.73 -16.20
CA GLU A 257 -19.43 -10.00 -16.04
C GLU A 257 -19.55 -10.63 -14.64
N ILE A 258 -20.78 -10.72 -14.10
CA ILE A 258 -21.01 -11.27 -12.76
C ILE A 258 -20.52 -12.72 -12.62
N ASP A 259 -20.38 -13.45 -13.73
CA ASP A 259 -19.82 -14.80 -13.77
C ASP A 259 -18.34 -14.88 -13.34
N ALA A 260 -17.62 -13.76 -13.27
CA ALA A 260 -16.28 -13.71 -12.69
C ALA A 260 -16.26 -14.06 -11.18
N VAL A 261 -17.27 -13.60 -10.44
CA VAL A 261 -17.43 -13.83 -8.98
C VAL A 261 -18.54 -14.81 -8.63
N GLY A 262 -19.58 -14.89 -9.45
CA GLY A 262 -20.79 -15.65 -9.21
C GLY A 262 -20.71 -17.10 -9.64
N ARG A 263 -19.54 -17.60 -10.07
CA ARG A 263 -19.41 -18.97 -10.58
C ARG A 263 -19.49 -19.99 -9.45
N HIS A 264 -20.43 -20.93 -9.55
CA HIS A 264 -20.54 -22.05 -8.62
C HIS A 264 -19.28 -22.93 -8.69
N ARG A 265 -18.73 -23.35 -7.55
CA ARG A 265 -17.63 -24.34 -7.52
C ARG A 265 -18.08 -25.68 -6.95
N GLY A 266 -17.63 -26.74 -7.62
CA GLY A 266 -17.58 -28.10 -7.07
C GLY A 266 -16.29 -28.32 -6.29
N ALA A 267 -16.35 -29.23 -5.32
CA ALA A 267 -15.29 -29.59 -4.38
C ALA A 267 -13.91 -29.78 -5.05
N GLY A 268 -13.02 -28.80 -4.92
CA GLY A 268 -11.65 -28.86 -5.41
C GLY A 268 -10.71 -28.18 -4.43
N LEU A 269 -9.82 -28.97 -3.82
CA LEU A 269 -8.79 -28.52 -2.88
C LEU A 269 -7.82 -27.56 -3.58
N GLY A 270 -7.87 -26.27 -3.24
CA GLY A 270 -6.89 -25.27 -3.67
C GLY A 270 -7.26 -23.86 -3.19
N GLY A 271 -6.41 -23.27 -2.34
CA GLY A 271 -6.63 -22.01 -1.60
C GLY A 271 -6.71 -20.70 -2.43
N GLY A 272 -6.92 -20.78 -3.74
CA GLY A 272 -7.33 -19.62 -4.55
C GLY A 272 -8.86 -19.44 -4.62
N ASN A 273 -9.61 -20.33 -3.97
CA ASN A 273 -11.07 -20.37 -4.01
C ASN A 273 -11.72 -19.49 -2.93
N ASP A 274 -11.04 -19.35 -1.80
CA ASP A 274 -11.58 -18.74 -0.59
C ASP A 274 -11.95 -17.27 -0.80
N GLU A 275 -11.18 -16.54 -1.62
CA GLU A 275 -11.43 -15.12 -1.91
C GLU A 275 -12.69 -14.89 -2.73
N ARG A 276 -12.93 -15.72 -3.76
CA ARG A 276 -14.13 -15.61 -4.61
C ARG A 276 -15.37 -16.01 -3.85
N GLU A 277 -15.29 -17.09 -3.07
CA GLU A 277 -16.41 -17.57 -2.25
C GLU A 277 -16.74 -16.56 -1.14
N GLN A 278 -15.74 -15.97 -0.49
CA GLN A 278 -15.93 -14.91 0.48
C GLN A 278 -16.61 -13.68 -0.15
N THR A 279 -16.19 -13.30 -1.36
CA THR A 279 -16.74 -12.14 -2.06
C THR A 279 -18.16 -12.39 -2.54
N LEU A 280 -18.45 -13.59 -3.06
CA LEU A 280 -19.80 -14.03 -3.42
C LEU A 280 -20.71 -14.03 -2.19
N ASN A 281 -20.30 -14.65 -1.09
CA ASN A 281 -21.07 -14.68 0.15
C ASN A 281 -21.33 -13.27 0.69
N GLN A 282 -20.35 -12.37 0.62
CA GLN A 282 -20.57 -10.97 0.99
C GLN A 282 -21.63 -10.31 0.09
N MET A 283 -21.60 -10.57 -1.22
CA MET A 283 -22.63 -10.05 -2.14
C MET A 283 -24.02 -10.57 -1.77
N LEU A 284 -24.14 -11.86 -1.44
CA LEU A 284 -25.40 -12.46 -0.99
C LEU A 284 -25.92 -11.81 0.31
N VAL A 285 -25.04 -11.59 1.28
CA VAL A 285 -25.39 -10.94 2.56
C VAL A 285 -25.87 -9.51 2.33
N GLU A 286 -25.20 -8.74 1.48
CA GLU A 286 -25.63 -7.38 1.16
C GLU A 286 -26.98 -7.39 0.42
N MET A 287 -27.16 -8.27 -0.57
CA MET A 287 -28.43 -8.42 -1.31
C MET A 287 -29.62 -8.76 -0.40
N ASP A 288 -29.42 -9.70 0.54
CA ASP A 288 -30.44 -10.09 1.50
C ASP A 288 -30.73 -8.96 2.52
N GLY A 289 -29.71 -8.14 2.81
CA GLY A 289 -29.77 -7.00 3.73
C GLY A 289 -30.50 -5.76 3.22
N PHE A 290 -30.90 -5.70 1.94
CA PHE A 290 -31.73 -4.61 1.42
C PHE A 290 -33.20 -4.82 1.77
N GLU A 291 -33.86 -3.80 2.31
CA GLU A 291 -35.32 -3.74 2.23
C GLU A 291 -35.75 -3.32 0.82
N ALA A 292 -36.86 -3.88 0.31
CA ALA A 292 -37.38 -3.54 -1.03
C ALA A 292 -37.72 -2.05 -1.20
N ASN A 293 -37.79 -1.30 -0.10
CA ASN A 293 -38.11 0.12 -0.05
C ASN A 293 -36.89 1.05 -0.05
N GLU A 294 -35.66 0.54 -0.04
CA GLU A 294 -34.45 1.38 -0.03
C GLU A 294 -34.17 2.06 -1.37
N GLY A 295 -34.91 1.75 -2.44
CA GLY A 295 -34.78 2.42 -3.76
C GLY A 295 -33.47 2.11 -4.50
N VAL A 296 -32.74 1.08 -4.06
CA VAL A 296 -31.52 0.59 -4.71
C VAL A 296 -31.87 -0.65 -5.53
N ILE A 297 -31.55 -0.64 -6.82
CA ILE A 297 -31.76 -1.79 -7.72
C ILE A 297 -30.42 -2.31 -8.21
N LEU A 298 -30.20 -3.61 -8.03
CA LEU A 298 -29.03 -4.29 -8.56
C LEU A 298 -29.33 -4.81 -9.96
N ILE A 299 -28.49 -4.47 -10.95
CA ILE A 299 -28.57 -5.03 -12.29
C ILE A 299 -27.25 -5.74 -12.57
N ALA A 300 -27.29 -7.01 -12.95
CA ALA A 300 -26.10 -7.76 -13.31
C ALA A 300 -26.19 -8.24 -14.76
N ALA A 301 -25.05 -8.35 -15.44
CA ALA A 301 -24.97 -8.92 -16.77
C ALA A 301 -24.09 -10.17 -16.79
N THR A 302 -24.53 -11.20 -17.51
CA THR A 302 -23.73 -12.41 -17.75
C THR A 302 -23.92 -12.91 -19.18
N ASN A 303 -22.86 -13.51 -19.72
CA ASN A 303 -22.93 -14.29 -20.95
C ASN A 303 -23.15 -15.79 -20.68
N ARG A 304 -23.05 -16.21 -19.41
CA ARG A 304 -23.01 -17.61 -18.97
C ARG A 304 -23.89 -17.80 -17.72
N PRO A 305 -25.22 -17.80 -17.87
CA PRO A 305 -26.13 -18.00 -16.73
C PRO A 305 -26.00 -19.41 -16.14
N ASP A 306 -25.56 -20.39 -16.95
CA ASP A 306 -25.42 -21.81 -16.62
C ASP A 306 -24.36 -22.10 -15.55
N VAL A 307 -23.34 -21.24 -15.45
CA VAL A 307 -22.24 -21.43 -14.48
C VAL A 307 -22.45 -20.67 -13.17
N LEU A 308 -23.50 -19.85 -13.07
CA LEU A 308 -23.77 -19.05 -11.89
C LEU A 308 -24.23 -19.92 -10.71
N ASP A 309 -23.88 -19.48 -9.51
CA ASP A 309 -24.35 -20.06 -8.27
C ASP A 309 -25.88 -19.94 -8.19
N PRO A 310 -26.62 -21.06 -8.04
CA PRO A 310 -28.07 -21.03 -7.90
C PRO A 310 -28.55 -20.15 -6.74
N ALA A 311 -27.71 -19.90 -5.74
CA ALA A 311 -27.99 -18.99 -4.65
C ALA A 311 -28.24 -17.56 -5.14
N LEU A 312 -27.56 -17.08 -6.19
CA LEU A 312 -27.78 -15.76 -6.76
C LEU A 312 -29.17 -15.62 -7.42
N LEU A 313 -29.69 -16.71 -7.96
CA LEU A 313 -30.95 -16.75 -8.72
C LEU A 313 -32.19 -16.99 -7.84
N ARG A 314 -32.02 -17.08 -6.52
CA ARG A 314 -33.14 -17.31 -5.60
C ARG A 314 -34.02 -16.06 -5.47
N PRO A 315 -35.34 -16.22 -5.23
CA PRO A 315 -36.23 -15.10 -4.98
C PRO A 315 -35.71 -14.16 -3.88
N GLY A 316 -35.79 -12.85 -4.12
CA GLY A 316 -35.21 -11.83 -3.23
C GLY A 316 -33.76 -11.47 -3.53
N ARG A 317 -33.14 -12.07 -4.55
CA ARG A 317 -31.80 -11.72 -5.07
C ARG A 317 -31.91 -11.27 -6.52
N PHE A 318 -31.42 -12.04 -7.50
CA PHE A 318 -31.73 -11.84 -8.91
C PHE A 318 -33.00 -12.60 -9.28
N ASP A 319 -34.13 -12.05 -8.83
CA ASP A 319 -35.46 -12.63 -9.00
C ASP A 319 -36.04 -12.40 -10.39
N ARG A 320 -35.56 -11.38 -11.11
CA ARG A 320 -35.93 -11.17 -12.52
C ARG A 320 -34.77 -11.49 -13.45
N GLN A 321 -35.03 -12.31 -14.47
CA GLN A 321 -34.07 -12.63 -15.52
C GLN A 321 -34.62 -12.14 -16.85
N VAL A 322 -33.88 -11.23 -17.50
CA VAL A 322 -34.26 -10.66 -18.78
C VAL A 322 -33.27 -11.15 -19.82
N VAL A 323 -33.77 -11.84 -20.84
CA VAL A 323 -32.95 -12.31 -21.96
C VAL A 323 -32.77 -11.17 -22.95
N VAL A 324 -31.52 -10.87 -23.28
CA VAL A 324 -31.13 -9.88 -24.28
C VAL A 324 -30.63 -10.64 -25.51
N PRO A 325 -31.51 -10.86 -26.52
CA PRO A 325 -31.16 -11.61 -27.71
C PRO A 325 -30.14 -10.85 -28.57
N ASN A 326 -29.63 -11.50 -29.60
CA ASN A 326 -28.93 -10.79 -30.67
C ASN A 326 -29.90 -9.80 -31.33
N PRO A 327 -29.40 -8.64 -31.78
CA PRO A 327 -30.25 -7.69 -32.49
C PRO A 327 -30.85 -8.32 -33.74
N ASP A 328 -32.12 -8.05 -33.99
CA ASP A 328 -32.77 -8.40 -35.26
C ASP A 328 -32.13 -7.64 -36.42
N VAL A 329 -32.36 -8.07 -37.67
CA VAL A 329 -31.83 -7.45 -38.90
C VAL A 329 -32.10 -5.92 -38.96
N ILE A 330 -33.21 -5.47 -38.37
CA ILE A 330 -33.60 -4.05 -38.26
C ILE A 330 -32.81 -3.32 -37.14
N GLY A 331 -32.40 -4.05 -36.12
CA GLY A 331 -31.52 -3.57 -35.05
C GLY A 331 -30.06 -3.45 -35.50
N GLU A 332 -29.56 -4.37 -36.34
CA GLU A 332 -28.18 -4.35 -36.85
C GLU A 332 -27.82 -3.07 -37.62
N GLU A 333 -28.76 -2.45 -38.35
CA GLU A 333 -28.53 -1.18 -39.07
C GLU A 333 -28.39 0.05 -38.17
N LYS A 334 -28.77 -0.05 -36.89
CA LYS A 334 -28.77 1.07 -35.92
C LYS A 334 -27.65 0.99 -34.89
N PHE A 335 -26.86 -0.09 -34.89
CA PHE A 335 -25.74 -0.32 -33.98
C PHE A 335 -24.44 0.36 -34.44
#